data_AF-A0A1Y3AYW3-F1
#
_entry.id   AF-A0A1Y3AYW3-F1
#
_cell.length_a   1.000
_cell.length_b   1.000
_cell.length_c   1.000
_cell.angle_alpha   90.00
_cell.angle_beta   90.00
_cell.angle_gamma   90.00
#
_symmetry.space_group_name_H-M   'P 1'
#
loop_
_entity.id
_entity.type
_entity.pdbx_description
1 polymer ?
#
loop_
_entity_poly.entity_id
_entity_poly.type
_entity_poly.pdbx_seq_one_letter_code
_entity_poly.pdbx_strand_id
1 'polypeptide(L)'
;DVDLIVSVQQALRNCSQKLYGNHFQIYQQHEIPKRYHYEGNRRILSLFMIADEGYELVDVNADDWRPRSHSWGDHGFDNYLESMRPLFIANGPAFRRGYIHPIEFENIDLYPLMLSILNIPQERFANHNGTFTNVQQMLR
;
A
#
# COMPACT_ATOMS: atom_id res chain seq x y z
N ASP A 1 -10.37 14.27 -20.34
CA ASP A 1 -9.77 14.38 -21.68
C ASP A 1 -8.65 13.36 -21.75
N VAL A 2 -8.77 12.36 -22.64
CA VAL A 2 -7.82 11.24 -22.74
C VAL A 2 -6.47 11.71 -23.29
N ASP A 3 -6.48 12.63 -24.25
CA ASP A 3 -5.26 13.16 -24.88
C ASP A 3 -4.45 13.99 -23.88
N LEU A 4 -5.13 14.71 -22.99
CA LEU A 4 -4.48 15.43 -21.89
C LEU A 4 -3.79 14.45 -20.92
N ILE A 5 -4.45 13.36 -20.52
CA ILE A 5 -3.88 12.38 -19.58
C ILE A 5 -2.63 11.74 -20.18
N VAL A 6 -2.70 11.32 -21.44
CA VAL A 6 -1.59 10.70 -22.16
C VAL A 6 -0.42 11.67 -22.32
N SER A 7 -0.68 12.92 -22.72
CA SER A 7 0.38 13.92 -22.91
C SER A 7 1.06 14.30 -21.58
N VAL A 8 0.29 14.48 -20.50
CA VAL A 8 0.85 14.75 -19.16
C VAL A 8 1.67 13.56 -18.66
N GLN A 9 1.17 12.33 -18.79
CA GLN A 9 1.93 11.14 -18.41
C GLN A 9 3.26 11.06 -19.16
N GLN A 10 3.25 11.28 -20.48
CA GLN A 10 4.48 11.23 -21.28
C GLN A 10 5.48 12.29 -20.84
N ALA A 11 5.02 13.50 -20.53
CA ALA A 11 5.87 14.56 -20.01
C ALA A 11 6.50 14.16 -18.66
N LEU A 12 5.73 13.58 -17.75
CA LEU A 12 6.23 13.12 -16.45
C LEU A 12 7.19 11.92 -16.57
N ARG A 13 6.92 10.95 -17.45
CA ARG A 13 7.84 9.84 -17.74
C ARG A 13 9.17 10.35 -18.30
N ASN A 14 9.12 11.29 -19.24
CA ASN A 14 10.32 11.93 -19.78
C ASN A 14 11.11 12.68 -18.69
N CYS A 15 10.40 13.38 -17.80
CA CYS A 15 10.99 14.07 -16.65
C CYS A 15 11.71 13.08 -15.72
N SER A 16 11.03 12.01 -15.32
CA SER A 16 11.59 10.95 -14.47
C SER A 16 12.87 10.37 -15.06
N GLN A 17 12.83 10.00 -16.35
CA GLN A 17 13.98 9.37 -17.01
C GLN A 17 15.16 10.34 -17.20
N LYS A 18 14.91 11.57 -17.66
CA LYS A 18 15.97 12.49 -18.08
C LYS A 18 16.57 13.29 -16.94
N LEU A 19 15.77 13.60 -15.92
CA LEU A 19 16.18 14.51 -14.84
C LEU A 19 16.39 13.80 -13.51
N TYR A 20 15.73 12.66 -13.29
CA TYR A 20 15.68 12.00 -11.99
C TYR A 20 15.99 10.50 -12.03
N GLY A 21 16.69 10.02 -13.06
CA GLY A 21 17.19 8.64 -13.09
C GLY A 21 16.14 7.52 -12.97
N ASN A 22 14.88 7.80 -13.30
CA ASN A 22 13.72 6.92 -13.09
C ASN A 22 13.30 6.67 -11.63
N HIS A 23 13.62 7.57 -10.69
CA HIS A 23 13.26 7.43 -9.27
C HIS A 23 11.78 7.65 -8.92
N PHE A 24 10.92 7.72 -9.93
CA PHE A 24 9.47 7.66 -9.77
C PHE A 24 8.81 7.15 -11.03
N GLN A 25 7.67 6.49 -10.88
CA GLN A 25 6.92 5.88 -11.97
C GLN A 25 5.52 6.48 -12.04
N ILE A 26 4.97 6.52 -13.26
CA ILE A 26 3.68 7.14 -13.55
C ILE A 26 2.81 6.14 -14.30
N TYR A 27 1.64 5.89 -13.72
CA TYR A 27 0.64 4.95 -14.21
C TYR A 27 -0.65 5.68 -14.51
N GLN A 28 -1.27 5.36 -15.65
CA GLN A 28 -2.71 5.49 -15.80
C GLN A 28 -3.39 4.39 -14.98
N GLN A 29 -4.66 4.57 -14.63
CA GLN A 29 -5.39 3.61 -13.79
C GLN A 29 -5.27 2.15 -14.26
N HIS A 30 -5.35 1.90 -15.57
CA HIS A 30 -5.28 0.56 -16.14
C HIS A 30 -3.85 -0.03 -16.19
N GLU A 31 -2.83 0.79 -15.98
CA GLU A 31 -1.41 0.39 -15.94
C GLU A 31 -0.93 0.14 -14.50
N ILE A 32 -1.71 0.54 -13.49
CA ILE A 32 -1.35 0.33 -12.08
C ILE A 32 -1.17 -1.19 -11.85
N PRO A 33 -0.04 -1.63 -11.26
CA PRO A 33 0.17 -3.05 -10.97
C PRO A 33 -0.99 -3.65 -10.19
N LYS A 34 -1.58 -4.73 -10.71
CA LYS A 34 -2.80 -5.34 -10.17
C LYS A 34 -2.69 -5.73 -8.69
N ARG A 35 -1.48 -6.06 -8.21
CA ARG A 35 -1.21 -6.37 -6.80
C ARG A 35 -1.58 -5.23 -5.83
N TYR A 36 -1.59 -3.98 -6.29
CA TYR A 36 -1.98 -2.87 -5.42
C TYR A 36 -3.49 -2.81 -5.16
N HIS A 37 -4.30 -3.43 -6.04
CA HIS A 37 -5.76 -3.28 -6.03
C HIS A 37 -6.22 -1.81 -5.95
N TYR A 38 -5.39 -0.88 -6.47
CA TYR A 38 -5.58 0.56 -6.38
C TYR A 38 -6.22 1.09 -7.67
N GLU A 39 -7.40 0.57 -8.00
CA GLU A 39 -8.19 0.96 -9.17
C GLU A 39 -9.70 0.86 -8.88
N GLY A 40 -10.54 1.28 -9.83
CA GLY A 40 -11.99 1.05 -9.74
C GLY A 40 -12.74 1.93 -8.72
N ASN A 41 -12.13 3.00 -8.22
CA ASN A 41 -12.78 3.97 -7.34
C ASN A 41 -12.68 5.39 -7.90
N ARG A 42 -13.80 6.13 -7.92
CA ARG A 42 -13.87 7.51 -8.42
C ARG A 42 -12.92 8.51 -7.73
N ARG A 43 -12.41 8.17 -6.54
CA ARG A 43 -11.47 9.00 -5.78
C ARG A 43 -10.01 8.77 -6.18
N ILE A 44 -9.73 7.68 -6.89
CA ILE A 44 -8.41 7.44 -7.47
C ILE A 44 -8.33 8.32 -8.72
N LEU A 45 -7.30 9.15 -8.80
CA LEU A 45 -7.11 10.08 -9.91
C LEU A 45 -6.72 9.32 -11.19
N SER A 46 -6.80 10.01 -12.33
CA SER A 46 -6.48 9.41 -13.64
C SER A 46 -5.01 9.03 -13.78
N LEU A 47 -4.13 9.70 -13.04
CA LEU A 47 -2.70 9.40 -12.95
C LEU A 47 -2.35 9.06 -11.51
N PHE A 48 -1.60 7.98 -11.34
CA PHE A 48 -1.00 7.54 -10.10
C PHE A 48 0.51 7.63 -10.25
N MET A 49 1.17 8.25 -9.27
CA MET A 49 2.62 8.37 -9.20
C MET A 49 3.11 7.70 -7.94
N ILE A 50 4.21 6.97 -8.06
CA ILE A 50 4.90 6.37 -6.92
C ILE A 50 6.39 6.68 -7.06
N ALA A 51 7.00 7.09 -5.96
CA ALA A 51 8.44 7.35 -5.90
C ALA A 51 9.16 6.11 -5.38
N ASP A 52 10.43 5.95 -5.77
CA ASP A 52 11.33 5.00 -5.13
C ASP A 52 11.57 5.43 -3.67
N GLU A 53 11.90 4.45 -2.81
CA GLU A 53 12.28 4.73 -1.43
C GLU A 53 13.44 5.74 -1.37
N GLY A 54 13.30 6.75 -0.50
CA GLY A 54 14.27 7.84 -0.35
C GLY A 54 14.02 9.06 -1.24
N TYR A 55 13.00 9.02 -2.11
CA TYR A 55 12.57 10.14 -2.94
C TYR A 55 11.19 10.65 -2.53
N GLU A 56 10.97 11.96 -2.61
CA GLU A 56 9.66 12.60 -2.35
C GLU A 56 9.28 13.45 -3.56
N LEU A 57 8.00 13.42 -3.95
CA LEU A 57 7.45 14.25 -5.02
C LEU A 57 6.68 15.41 -4.42
N VAL A 58 7.30 16.59 -4.41
CA VAL A 58 6.74 17.80 -3.80
C VAL A 58 6.55 18.93 -4.80
N ASP A 59 5.52 19.74 -4.60
CA ASP A 59 5.39 21.03 -5.31
C ASP A 59 6.23 22.08 -4.59
N VAL A 60 7.27 22.58 -5.28
CA VAL A 60 8.20 23.58 -4.76
C VAL A 60 7.56 24.95 -4.49
N ASN A 61 6.38 25.20 -5.05
CA ASN A 61 5.61 26.44 -4.90
C ASN A 61 4.44 26.31 -3.92
N ALA A 62 4.17 25.11 -3.41
CA ALA A 62 3.23 24.98 -2.30
C ALA A 62 3.84 25.71 -1.09
N ASP A 63 3.01 26.42 -0.33
CA ASP A 63 3.36 26.97 0.98
C ASP A 63 3.56 25.79 1.96
N ASP A 64 4.64 25.05 1.76
CA ASP A 64 4.94 23.88 2.55
C ASP A 64 5.52 24.34 3.90
N TRP A 65 4.82 23.98 4.96
CA TRP A 65 5.23 24.22 6.34
C TRP A 65 6.44 23.36 6.73
N ARG A 66 6.80 22.37 5.90
CA ARG A 66 7.93 21.47 6.13
C ARG A 66 9.26 22.20 5.86
N PRO A 67 10.17 22.28 6.85
CA PRO A 67 11.51 22.75 6.60
C PRO A 67 12.19 21.80 5.61
N ARG A 68 12.78 22.34 4.55
CA ARG A 68 13.53 21.61 3.51
C ARG A 68 14.82 20.96 4.03
N SER A 69 14.95 20.71 5.33
CA SER A 69 16.07 19.97 5.89
C SER A 69 15.93 18.50 5.50
N HIS A 70 16.99 17.95 4.91
CA HIS A 70 16.98 16.76 4.05
C HIS A 70 16.95 15.42 4.81
N SER A 71 16.26 15.32 5.95
CA SER A 71 16.29 14.09 6.76
C SER A 71 15.06 13.93 7.65
N TRP A 72 13.98 13.42 7.07
CA TRP A 72 12.78 13.00 7.83
C TRP A 72 12.33 11.64 7.34
N GLY A 73 11.70 10.87 8.23
CA GLY A 73 11.05 9.62 7.83
C GLY A 73 9.73 9.93 7.14
N ASP A 74 9.41 9.18 6.11
CA ASP A 74 8.13 9.23 5.41
C ASP A 74 7.63 7.81 5.08
N HIS A 75 6.39 7.70 4.64
CA HIS A 75 5.74 6.44 4.31
C HIS A 75 4.71 6.61 3.18
N GLY A 76 4.26 5.51 2.58
CA GLY A 76 3.31 5.52 1.46
C GLY A 76 3.91 5.09 0.12
N PHE A 77 5.15 4.60 0.16
CA PHE A 77 5.83 3.93 -0.93
C PHE A 77 5.22 2.54 -1.22
N ASP A 78 5.88 1.79 -2.11
CA ASP A 78 5.49 0.41 -2.42
C ASP A 78 5.41 -0.45 -1.15
N ASN A 79 4.25 -1.05 -0.90
CA ASN A 79 3.99 -1.87 0.28
C ASN A 79 4.84 -3.15 0.37
N TYR A 80 5.54 -3.53 -0.71
CA TYR A 80 6.46 -4.66 -0.70
C TYR A 80 7.85 -4.30 -0.13
N LEU A 81 8.18 -3.01 -0.01
CA LEU A 81 9.43 -2.55 0.59
C LEU A 81 9.51 -2.96 2.06
N GLU A 82 10.68 -3.40 2.51
CA GLU A 82 10.89 -3.83 3.90
C GLU A 82 10.58 -2.72 4.91
N SER A 83 10.93 -1.48 4.59
CA SER A 83 10.65 -0.30 5.42
C SER A 83 9.17 0.03 5.59
N MET A 84 8.32 -0.43 4.66
CA MET A 84 6.87 -0.22 4.70
C MET A 84 6.13 -1.35 5.42
N ARG A 85 6.85 -2.36 5.93
CA ARG A 85 6.25 -3.52 6.61
C ARG A 85 5.93 -3.19 8.07
N PRO A 86 4.65 -3.28 8.49
CA PRO A 86 4.28 -3.08 9.88
C PRO A 86 4.61 -4.31 10.74
N LEU A 87 4.75 -4.09 12.06
CA LEU A 87 4.87 -5.15 13.04
C LEU A 87 3.49 -5.67 13.48
N PHE A 88 3.33 -7.00 13.54
CA PHE A 88 2.15 -7.65 14.12
C PHE A 88 2.54 -8.52 15.32
N ILE A 89 2.00 -8.19 16.50
CA ILE A 89 2.15 -8.98 17.73
C ILE A 89 0.77 -9.16 18.34
N ALA A 90 0.43 -10.39 18.71
CA ALA A 90 -0.85 -10.72 19.32
C ALA A 90 -0.67 -11.54 20.60
N ASN A 91 -1.49 -11.27 21.61
CA ASN A 91 -1.54 -12.02 22.85
C ASN A 91 -2.97 -12.11 23.36
N GLY A 92 -3.40 -13.32 23.73
CA GLY A 92 -4.74 -13.55 24.27
C GLY A 92 -5.07 -15.04 24.37
N PRO A 93 -6.24 -15.38 24.95
CA PRO A 93 -6.66 -16.78 25.11
C PRO A 93 -6.91 -17.49 23.77
N ALA A 94 -7.32 -16.74 22.74
CA ALA A 94 -7.55 -17.28 21.40
C ALA A 94 -6.26 -17.63 20.64
N PHE A 95 -5.15 -16.95 20.95
CA PHE A 95 -3.88 -17.11 20.24
C PHE A 95 -3.03 -18.25 20.83
N ARG A 96 -2.24 -18.90 19.98
CA ARG A 96 -1.18 -19.82 20.39
C ARG A 96 -0.10 -19.07 21.17
N ARG A 97 0.45 -19.70 22.20
CA ARG A 97 1.54 -19.13 23.01
C ARG A 97 2.89 -19.49 22.40
N GLY A 98 3.83 -18.53 22.38
CA GLY A 98 5.18 -18.75 21.86
C GLY A 98 5.22 -19.09 20.37
N TYR A 99 4.15 -18.78 19.63
CA TYR A 99 4.04 -19.09 18.21
C TYR A 99 4.61 -17.92 17.39
N ILE A 100 5.54 -18.25 16.49
CA ILE A 100 6.05 -17.35 15.46
C ILE A 100 5.40 -17.79 14.15
N HIS A 101 4.69 -16.86 13.51
CA HIS A 101 4.05 -17.15 12.24
C HIS A 101 5.14 -17.26 11.15
N PRO A 102 5.18 -18.36 10.37
CA PRO A 102 6.32 -18.66 9.49
C PRO A 102 6.28 -17.96 8.14
N ILE A 103 5.16 -17.32 7.79
CA ILE A 103 4.97 -16.65 6.50
C ILE A 103 4.57 -15.19 6.71
N GLU A 104 4.82 -14.36 5.70
CA GLU A 104 4.23 -13.03 5.61
C GLU A 104 2.74 -13.15 5.25
N PHE A 105 1.94 -12.21 5.73
CA PHE A 105 0.52 -12.11 5.43
C PHE A 105 0.13 -10.64 5.27
N GLU A 106 -1.00 -10.39 4.63
CA GLU A 106 -1.47 -9.02 4.38
C GLU A 106 -2.44 -8.55 5.46
N ASN A 107 -2.46 -7.24 5.73
CA ASN A 107 -3.35 -6.67 6.74
C ASN A 107 -4.85 -6.96 6.49
N ILE A 108 -5.24 -7.21 5.24
CA ILE A 108 -6.60 -7.61 4.86
C ILE A 108 -7.01 -8.95 5.48
N ASP A 109 -6.05 -9.84 5.80
CA ASP A 109 -6.30 -11.14 6.44
C ASP A 109 -6.68 -10.99 7.92
N LEU A 110 -6.43 -9.83 8.53
CA LEU A 110 -6.77 -9.58 9.94
C LEU A 110 -8.28 -9.52 10.19
N TYR A 111 -9.07 -9.09 9.19
CA TYR A 111 -10.52 -9.02 9.36
C TYR A 111 -11.17 -10.39 9.63
N PRO A 112 -10.97 -11.43 8.78
CA PRO A 112 -11.51 -12.75 9.09
C PRO A 112 -10.90 -13.39 10.36
N LEU A 113 -9.65 -13.05 10.73
CA LEU A 113 -9.07 -13.44 12.01
C LEU A 113 -9.86 -12.85 13.20
N MET A 114 -10.22 -11.57 13.14
CA MET A 114 -11.04 -10.91 14.17
C MET A 114 -12.44 -11.52 14.26
N LEU A 115 -13.07 -11.84 13.13
CA LEU A 115 -14.37 -12.53 13.13
C LEU A 115 -14.29 -13.87 13.86
N SER A 116 -13.24 -14.66 13.60
CA SER A 116 -13.02 -15.94 14.26
C SER A 116 -12.84 -15.79 15.77
N ILE A 117 -12.05 -14.82 16.22
CA ILE A 117 -11.84 -14.54 17.66
C ILE A 117 -13.15 -14.15 18.36
N LEU A 118 -14.02 -13.40 17.68
CA LEU A 118 -15.30 -12.93 18.21
C LEU A 118 -16.44 -13.96 18.07
N ASN A 119 -16.17 -15.16 17.54
CA ASN A 119 -17.19 -16.16 17.20
C ASN A 119 -18.29 -15.62 16.29
N ILE A 120 -17.93 -14.75 15.34
CA ILE A 120 -18.86 -14.22 14.34
C ILE A 120 -18.79 -15.12 13.09
N PRO A 121 -19.93 -15.66 12.62
CA PRO A 121 -19.95 -16.48 11.41
C PRO A 121 -19.43 -15.71 10.19
N GLN A 122 -18.37 -16.19 9.56
CA GLN A 122 -17.74 -15.50 8.43
C GLN A 122 -18.65 -15.46 7.20
N GLU A 123 -19.55 -16.43 7.03
CA GLU A 123 -20.48 -16.48 5.89
C GLU A 123 -21.39 -15.25 5.84
N ARG A 124 -21.69 -14.68 7.03
CA ARG A 124 -22.51 -13.47 7.16
C ARG A 124 -21.77 -12.18 6.81
N PHE A 125 -20.43 -12.21 6.83
CA PHE A 125 -19.57 -11.04 6.64
C PHE A 125 -18.53 -11.25 5.54
N ALA A 126 -18.79 -12.13 4.58
CA ALA A 126 -17.85 -12.59 3.55
C ALA A 126 -17.42 -11.52 2.53
N ASN A 127 -17.96 -10.29 2.59
CA ASN A 127 -17.58 -9.22 1.67
C ASN A 127 -16.30 -8.50 2.14
N HIS A 128 -15.18 -9.23 2.11
CA HIS A 128 -13.84 -8.71 2.37
C HIS A 128 -12.82 -9.39 1.46
N ASN A 129 -11.62 -8.83 1.38
CA ASN A 129 -10.55 -9.37 0.52
C ASN A 129 -9.58 -10.29 1.26
N GLY A 130 -9.66 -10.36 2.59
CA GLY A 130 -8.80 -11.22 3.41
C GLY A 130 -9.00 -12.72 3.19
N THR A 131 -7.90 -13.46 3.31
CA THR A 131 -7.81 -14.91 3.20
C THR A 131 -7.51 -15.51 4.58
N PHE A 132 -8.55 -16.02 5.27
CA PHE A 132 -8.40 -16.53 6.64
C PHE A 132 -7.34 -17.63 6.77
N THR A 133 -7.18 -18.46 5.74
CA THR A 133 -6.24 -19.59 5.78
C THR A 133 -4.79 -19.16 5.96
N ASN A 134 -4.44 -17.92 5.61
CA ASN A 134 -3.10 -17.36 5.81
C ASN A 134 -2.80 -17.18 7.30
N VAL A 135 -3.80 -16.83 8.11
CA VAL A 135 -3.62 -16.41 9.51
C VAL A 135 -4.25 -17.35 10.54
N GLN A 136 -5.06 -18.33 10.10
CA GLN A 136 -5.77 -19.26 10.99
C GLN A 136 -4.83 -20.01 11.98
N GLN A 137 -3.59 -20.29 11.56
CA GLN A 137 -2.63 -21.04 12.38
C GLN A 137 -2.14 -20.26 13.61
N MET A 138 -2.39 -18.96 13.67
CA MET A 138 -2.11 -18.13 14.86
C MET A 138 -3.07 -18.46 16.02
N LEU A 139 -4.26 -18.96 15.72
CA LEU A 139 -5.26 -19.34 16.70
C LEU A 139 -5.04 -20.77 17.21
N ARG A 140 -5.55 -21.07 18.40
CA ARG A 140 -5.45 -22.41 19.03
C ARG A 140 -6.25 -23.46 18.28
#